data_AF-A0A3P7JF32-F1
#
_entry.id   AF-A0A3P7JF32-F1
#
_cell.length_a   1.000
_cell.length_b   1.000
_cell.length_c   1.000
_cell.angle_alpha   90.00
_cell.angle_beta   90.00
_cell.angle_gamma   90.00
#
_symmetry.space_group_name_H-M   'P 1'
#
loop_
_entity.id
_entity.type
_entity.pdbx_description
1 polymer ?
#
loop_
_entity_poly.entity_id
_entity_poly.type
_entity_poly.pdbx_seq_one_letter_code
_entity_poly.pdbx_strand_id
1 'polypeptide(L)' 'MMEPHNMAICFGPTLLPIPEGKDQVFYHNFVNELVRNLILNVNEVFPQDLPGPAYDKYAAIAEEADHMGYMDDV' A
#
# COMPACT_ATOMS: atom_id res chain seq x y z
N MET A 1 -3.80 10.59 -14.62
CA MET A 1 -3.83 9.66 -13.47
C MET A 1 -4.01 10.47 -12.20
N MET A 2 -4.46 9.88 -11.10
CA MET A 2 -4.61 10.58 -9.81
C MET A 2 -3.26 11.09 -9.31
N GLU A 3 -3.22 12.33 -8.81
CA GLU A 3 -2.01 12.92 -8.23
C GLU A 3 -1.61 12.19 -6.92
N PRO A 4 -0.31 11.96 -6.66
CA PRO A 4 0.17 11.29 -5.44
C PRO A 4 -0.35 11.90 -4.15
N HIS A 5 -0.54 13.22 -4.12
CA HIS A 5 -1.12 13.92 -2.98
C HIS A 5 -2.58 13.50 -2.71
N ASN A 6 -3.39 13.37 -3.77
CA ASN A 6 -4.78 12.94 -3.64
C ASN A 6 -4.86 11.50 -3.13
N MET A 7 -3.96 10.62 -3.60
CA MET A 7 -3.85 9.26 -3.09
C MET A 7 -3.43 9.24 -1.61
N ALA A 8 -2.49 10.11 -1.22
CA ALA A 8 -2.03 10.18 0.16
C ALA A 8 -3.13 10.63 1.14
N ILE A 9 -4.01 11.56 0.74
CA ILE A 9 -5.16 11.95 1.56
C ILE A 9 -6.12 10.77 1.77
N CYS A 10 -6.40 10.00 0.72
CA CYS A 10 -7.33 8.88 0.81
C CYS A 10 -6.76 7.68 1.58
N PHE A 11 -5.47 7.37 1.41
CA PHE A 11 -4.85 6.19 2.01
C PHE A 11 -4.17 6.47 3.36
N GLY A 12 -3.74 7.70 3.60
CA GLY A 12 -3.01 8.14 4.80
C GLY A 12 -3.62 7.62 6.10
N PRO A 13 -4.92 7.91 6.38
CA PRO A 13 -5.57 7.49 7.62
C PRO A 13 -5.64 5.97 7.81
N THR A 14 -5.73 5.19 6.72
CA THR A 14 -5.79 3.72 6.78
C THR A 14 -4.42 3.10 6.99
N LEU A 15 -3.39 3.63 6.34
CA LEU A 15 -2.02 3.11 6.44
C LEU A 15 -1.35 3.47 7.76
N LEU A 16 -1.65 4.64 8.31
CA LEU A 16 -1.10 5.11 9.58
C LEU A 16 -2.16 5.87 10.37
N PRO A 17 -3.01 5.17 11.13
CA PRO A 17 -4.02 5.82 11.96
C PRO A 17 -3.37 6.66 13.05
N ILE A 18 -3.95 7.84 13.33
CA ILE A 18 -3.47 8.70 14.41
C ILE A 18 -3.72 8.00 15.75
N PRO A 19 -2.70 7.86 16.62
CA PRO A 19 -2.87 7.23 17.92
C PRO A 19 -3.93 7.92 18.79
N GLU A 20 -4.59 7.13 19.63
CA GLU A 20 -5.55 7.66 20.60
C GLU A 20 -4.88 8.67 21.55
N GLY A 21 -5.63 9.72 21.90
CA GLY A 21 -5.12 10.81 22.75
C GLY A 21 -4.21 11.83 22.03
N LYS A 22 -4.00 11.70 20.71
CA LYS A 22 -3.33 12.70 19.87
C LYS A 22 -4.35 13.51 19.07
N ASP A 23 -4.02 14.76 18.76
CA ASP A 23 -4.88 15.65 17.97
C ASP A 23 -4.92 15.21 16.49
N GLN A 24 -6.06 14.68 16.06
CA GLN A 24 -6.20 14.14 14.70
C GLN A 24 -6.00 15.21 13.61
N VAL A 25 -6.48 16.43 13.83
CA VAL A 25 -6.45 17.50 12.84
C VAL A 25 -5.01 17.95 12.62
N PHE A 26 -4.25 18.10 13.70
CA PHE A 26 -2.84 18.47 13.66
C PHE A 26 -1.99 17.39 12.99
N TYR A 27 -2.18 16.11 13.36
CA TYR A 27 -1.30 15.04 12.90
C TYR A 27 -1.61 14.50 11.50
N HIS A 28 -2.83 14.69 10.98
CA HIS A 28 -3.19 14.21 9.64
C HIS A 28 -2.31 14.77 8.52
N ASN A 29 -1.90 16.03 8.61
CA ASN A 29 -1.04 16.63 7.58
C ASN A 29 0.31 15.91 7.48
N PHE A 30 0.90 15.53 8.62
CA PHE A 30 2.16 14.79 8.66
C PHE A 30 1.99 13.38 8.08
N VAL A 31 0.88 12.71 8.36
CA VAL A 31 0.58 11.39 7.77
C VAL A 31 0.44 11.48 6.25
N ASN A 32 -0.30 12.48 5.76
CA ASN A 32 -0.49 12.68 4.33
C ASN A 32 0.83 13.01 3.62
N GLU A 33 1.69 13.83 4.23
CA GLU A 33 3.02 14.12 3.68
C GLU A 33 3.91 12.88 3.66
N LEU A 34 3.90 12.09 4.73
CA LEU A 34 4.63 10.82 4.79
C LEU A 34 4.17 9.88 3.67
N VAL A 35 2.86 9.63 3.53
CA VAL A 35 2.35 8.73 2.50
C VAL A 35 2.62 9.25 1.10
N ARG A 36 2.51 10.57 0.87
CA ARG A 36 2.91 11.18 -0.41
C ARG A 36 4.38 10.88 -0.72
N ASN A 37 5.27 11.03 0.25
CA ASN A 37 6.71 10.79 0.06
C ASN A 37 7.01 9.31 -0.14
N LEU A 38 6.27 8.39 0.50
CA LEU A 38 6.37 6.95 0.24
C LEU A 38 5.98 6.61 -1.20
N ILE A 39 4.91 7.24 -1.72
CA ILE A 39 4.47 7.03 -3.11
C ILE A 39 5.53 7.54 -4.10
N LEU A 40 6.10 8.73 -3.85
CA LEU A 40 7.08 9.34 -4.75
C LEU A 40 8.43 8.61 -4.75
N ASN A 41 8.85 8.10 -3.60
CA ASN A 41 10.17 7.49 -3.42
C ASN A 41 10.08 5.97 -3.19
N VAL A 42 9.07 5.32 -3.77
CA VAL A 42 8.75 3.90 -3.52
C VAL A 42 9.96 2.98 -3.74
N ASN A 43 10.77 3.23 -4.77
CA ASN A 43 11.94 2.39 -5.11
C ASN A 43 13.11 2.58 -4.13
N GLU A 44 13.22 3.77 -3.53
CA GLU A 44 14.26 4.07 -2.54
C GLU A 44 13.87 3.52 -1.16
N VAL A 45 12.59 3.60 -0.82
CA VAL A 45 12.06 3.13 0.46
C VAL A 45 11.88 1.60 0.47
N PHE A 46 11.50 1.01 -0.66
CA PHE A 46 11.30 -0.43 -0.82
C PHE A 46 12.19 -0.98 -1.96
N PRO A 47 13.51 -1.11 -1.74
CA PRO A 47 14.41 -1.68 -2.73
C PRO A 47 14.07 -3.15 -3.04
N GLN A 48 14.13 -3.54 -4.31
CA GLN A 48 13.80 -4.91 -4.75
C GLN A 48 14.92 -5.93 -4.53
N ASP A 49 16.13 -5.47 -4.22
CA ASP A 49 17.31 -6.29 -3.99
C ASP A 49 17.44 -6.77 -2.53
N LEU A 50 16.51 -6.35 -1.66
CA LEU A 50 16.45 -6.83 -0.29
C LEU A 50 15.89 -8.26 -0.21
N PRO A 51 16.47 -9.13 0.63
CA PRO A 51 15.92 -10.46 0.86
C PRO A 51 14.55 -10.35 1.55
N GLY A 52 13.55 -11.06 1.05
CA GLY A 52 12.23 -11.13 1.66
C GLY A 52 11.11 -11.32 0.64
N PRO A 53 9.84 -11.36 1.11
CA PRO A 53 8.68 -11.40 0.23
C PRO A 53 8.64 -10.14 -0.65
N ALA A 54 8.60 -10.34 -1.97
CA ALA A 54 8.32 -9.27 -2.91
C ALA A 54 6.81 -9.13 -3.09
N TYR A 55 6.31 -7.90 -3.08
CA TYR A 55 4.92 -7.66 -3.45
C TYR A 55 4.76 -7.91 -4.96
N ASP A 56 4.00 -8.95 -5.30
CA ASP A 56 3.54 -9.18 -6.66
C ASP A 56 2.05 -8.83 -6.77
N LYS A 57 1.78 -7.78 -7.55
CA LYS A 57 0.43 -7.28 -7.81
C LYS A 57 -0.51 -8.31 -8.44
N TYR A 58 0.02 -9.38 -9.02
CA TYR A 58 -0.75 -10.45 -9.64
C TYR A 58 -0.72 -11.76 -8.85
N ALA A 59 -0.03 -11.84 -7.71
CA ALA A 59 0.03 -13.07 -6.92
C ALA A 59 -1.36 -13.56 -6.53
N ALA A 60 -2.25 -12.67 -6.08
CA ALA A 60 -3.62 -13.03 -5.73
C ALA A 60 -4.43 -13.58 -6.92
N ILE A 61 -4.17 -13.07 -8.13
CA ILE A 61 -4.84 -13.53 -9.36
C ILE A 61 -4.30 -14.91 -9.77
N ALA A 62 -3.01 -15.14 -9.59
CA ALA A 62 -2.39 -16.44 -9.85
C ALA A 62 -2.92 -17.52 -8.90
N GLU A 63 -3.09 -17.21 -7.62
CA GLU A 63 -3.69 -18.13 -6.63
C GLU A 63 -5.15 -18.49 -6.97
N GLU A 64 -5.95 -17.52 -7.43
CA GLU A 64 -7.33 -17.78 -7.88
C GLU A 64 -7.38 -18.62 -9.16
N ALA A 65 -6.49 -18.37 -10.13
CA ALA A 65 -6.41 -19.13 -11.36
C ALA A 65 -5.99 -20.59 -11.11
N ASP A 66 -5.01 -20.82 -10.22
CA ASP A 66 -4.64 -22.17 -9.78
C ASP A 66 -5.82 -22.86 -9.11
N HIS A 67 -6.57 -22.17 -8.24
CA HIS A 67 -7.72 -22.78 -7.56
C HIS A 67 -8.85 -23.16 -8.53
N MET A 68 -9.09 -22.36 -9.57
CA MET A 68 -10.13 -22.61 -10.57
C MET A 68 -9.72 -23.69 -11.59
N GLY A 69 -8.42 -23.81 -11.91
CA GLY A 69 -7.88 -24.86 -12.77
C GLY A 69 -8.03 -26.28 -12.21
N TYR A 70 -8.10 -26.44 -10.88
CA TYR A 70 -8.36 -27.75 -10.24
C TYR A 70 -9.84 -28.16 -10.20
N MET A 71 -10.77 -27.24 -10.47
CA MET A 71 -12.21 -27.52 -10.45
C MET A 71 -12.79 -27.90 -11.81
N ASP A 72 -12.06 -27.68 -12.91
CA ASP A 72 -12.46 -28.09 -14.27
C ASP A 72 -12.07 -29.55 -14.62
N ASP A 73 -11.32 -30.22 -13.74
CA ASP A 73 -10.86 -31.62 -13.90
C ASP A 73 -11.71 -32.66 -13.12
N VAL A 74 -12.93 -32.31 -12.65
CA VAL A 74 -13.87 -33.22 -11.95
C VAL A 74 -15.20 -33.37 -12.67
#